data_AF-A0A1J0WI45-F1
#
_entry.id   AF-A0A1J0WI45-F1
#
_cell.length_a   1.000
_cell.length_b   1.000
_cell.length_c   1.000
_cell.angle_alpha   90.00
_cell.angle_beta   90.00
_cell.angle_gamma   90.00
#
_symmetry.space_group_name_H-M   'P 1'
#
loop_
_entity.id
_entity.type
_entity.pdbx_description
1 polymer ?
#
loop_
_entity_poly.entity_id
_entity_poly.type
_entity_poly.pdbx_seq_one_letter_code
_entity_poly.pdbx_strand_id
1 'polypeptide(L)'
;MSEKDQRARDLRMYFTGFAAAVTLTALSFLTAILQPFGPVGLFATLGVLAIAQVIVHFRFFLHIDLSRQKREDLQLILFTVLIIAIMVAGTVWVLGSLMTRMM
;
A
#
# COMPACT_ATOMS: atom_id res chain seq x y z
N MET A 1 23.34 -22.17 12.07
CA MET A 1 23.14 -21.08 11.08
C MET A 1 23.76 -19.82 11.68
N SER A 2 24.75 -19.22 11.03
CA SER A 2 25.57 -18.18 11.67
C SER A 2 24.80 -16.87 11.77
N GLU A 3 24.96 -16.11 12.87
CA GLU A 3 24.33 -14.79 13.08
C GLU A 3 24.61 -13.81 11.91
N LYS A 4 25.75 -13.99 11.22
CA LYS A 4 26.13 -13.24 10.02
C LYS A 4 25.22 -13.51 8.81
N ASP A 5 24.72 -14.74 8.66
CA ASP A 5 23.86 -15.14 7.54
C ASP A 5 22.43 -14.59 7.67
N GLN A 6 21.98 -14.33 8.91
CA GLN A 6 20.69 -13.71 9.19
C GLN A 6 20.71 -12.22 8.84
N ARG A 7 21.72 -11.48 9.31
CA ARG A 7 21.87 -10.04 9.01
C ARG A 7 21.98 -9.77 7.51
N ALA A 8 22.73 -10.60 6.77
CA ALA A 8 22.86 -10.45 5.32
C ALA A 8 21.52 -10.66 4.59
N ARG A 9 20.64 -11.52 5.11
CA ARG A 9 19.32 -11.79 4.54
C ARG A 9 18.35 -10.64 4.79
N ASP A 10 18.35 -10.09 5.99
CA ASP A 10 17.51 -8.95 6.36
C ASP A 10 17.91 -7.69 5.58
N LEU A 11 19.21 -7.43 5.45
CA LEU A 11 19.73 -6.33 4.63
C LEU A 11 19.34 -6.49 3.15
N ARG A 12 19.42 -7.71 2.61
CA ARG A 12 18.98 -7.99 1.22
C ARG A 12 17.49 -7.76 1.04
N MET A 13 16.64 -8.17 1.99
CA MET A 13 15.19 -7.89 1.91
C MET A 13 14.91 -6.39 1.96
N TYR A 14 15.59 -5.66 2.84
CA TYR A 14 15.42 -4.22 2.97
C TYR A 14 15.83 -3.48 1.69
N PHE A 15 16.98 -3.84 1.10
CA PHE A 15 17.45 -3.24 -0.14
C PHE A 15 16.54 -3.56 -1.33
N THR A 16 16.05 -4.80 -1.41
CA THR A 16 15.12 -5.23 -2.47
C THR A 16 13.79 -4.51 -2.35
N GLY A 17 13.26 -4.39 -1.13
CA GLY A 17 12.03 -3.65 -0.84
C GLY A 17 12.16 -2.16 -1.14
N PHE A 18 13.29 -1.55 -0.78
CA PHE A 18 13.59 -0.16 -1.10
C PHE A 18 13.65 0.06 -2.61
N ALA A 19 14.35 -0.79 -3.35
CA ALA A 19 14.42 -0.69 -4.81
C ALA A 19 13.04 -0.84 -5.47
N ALA A 20 12.22 -1.79 -4.99
CA ALA A 20 10.85 -1.97 -5.48
C ALA A 20 9.97 -0.75 -5.20
N ALA A 21 10.03 -0.19 -3.99
CA ALA A 21 9.27 1.00 -3.60
C ALA A 21 9.67 2.23 -4.43
N VAL A 22 10.96 2.47 -4.62
CA VAL A 22 11.48 3.56 -5.46
C VAL A 22 11.01 3.40 -6.90
N THR A 23 11.06 2.18 -7.45
CA THR A 23 10.62 1.91 -8.82
C THR A 23 9.12 2.18 -9.00
N LEU A 24 8.28 1.74 -8.06
CA LEU A 24 6.84 2.01 -8.10
C LEU A 24 6.53 3.51 -7.98
N THR A 25 7.25 4.23 -7.12
CA THR A 25 7.10 5.68 -7.00
C THR A 25 7.49 6.36 -8.30
N ALA A 26 8.65 6.03 -8.87
CA ALA A 26 9.09 6.58 -10.15
C ALA A 26 8.05 6.32 -11.26
N LEU A 27 7.49 5.10 -11.32
CA LEU A 27 6.44 4.75 -12.27
C LEU A 27 5.16 5.56 -12.06
N SER A 28 4.76 5.78 -10.81
CA SER A 28 3.59 6.59 -10.45
C SER A 28 3.75 8.04 -10.90
N PHE A 29 4.91 8.65 -10.61
CA PHE A 29 5.22 10.02 -11.04
C PHE A 29 5.33 10.13 -12.57
N LEU A 30 5.97 9.17 -13.22
CA LEU A 30 6.11 9.15 -14.67
C LEU A 30 4.73 9.05 -15.35
N THR A 31 3.84 8.20 -14.83
CA THR A 31 2.46 8.07 -15.31
C THR A 31 1.68 9.38 -15.10
N ALA A 32 1.87 10.04 -13.95
CA ALA A 32 1.22 11.32 -13.65
C ALA A 32 1.69 12.47 -14.55
N ILE A 33 2.97 12.50 -14.93
CA ILE A 33 3.54 13.55 -15.79
C ILE A 33 3.20 13.34 -17.27
N LEU A 34 3.39 12.11 -17.76
CA LEU A 34 3.18 11.81 -19.18
C LEU A 34 1.70 11.74 -19.55
N GLN A 35 0.82 11.52 -18.56
CA GLN A 35 -0.62 11.31 -18.72
C GLN A 35 -0.95 10.46 -19.96
N PRO A 36 -0.37 9.24 -20.09
CA PRO A 36 -0.50 8.44 -21.31
C PRO A 36 -1.93 7.91 -21.52
N PHE A 37 -2.79 8.03 -20.51
CA PHE A 37 -4.19 7.62 -20.53
C PHE A 37 -5.09 8.84 -20.30
N GLY A 38 -6.34 8.78 -20.77
CA GLY A 38 -7.35 9.79 -20.45
C GLY A 38 -7.60 9.92 -18.93
N PRO A 39 -8.36 10.93 -18.47
CA PRO A 39 -8.47 11.29 -17.05
C PRO A 39 -8.84 10.11 -16.15
N VAL A 40 -9.84 9.32 -16.57
CA VAL A 40 -10.31 8.14 -15.83
C VAL A 40 -9.24 7.04 -15.77
N GLY A 41 -8.55 6.80 -16.89
CA GLY A 41 -7.48 5.80 -16.96
C GLY A 41 -6.30 6.19 -16.07
N LEU A 42 -5.94 7.48 -16.04
CA LEU A 42 -4.89 7.99 -15.18
C LEU A 42 -5.18 7.74 -13.69
N PHE A 43 -6.37 8.11 -13.21
CA PHE A 43 -6.76 7.88 -11.81
C PHE A 43 -6.81 6.38 -11.47
N ALA A 44 -7.29 5.54 -12.38
CA ALA A 44 -7.31 4.10 -12.18
C ALA A 44 -5.90 3.51 -12.07
N THR A 45 -4.98 3.87 -12.99
CA THR A 45 -3.59 3.40 -12.95
C THR A 45 -2.87 3.87 -11.69
N LEU A 46 -3.02 5.14 -11.30
CA LEU A 46 -2.43 5.66 -10.06
C LEU A 46 -3.00 4.96 -8.83
N GLY A 47 -4.31 4.65 -8.82
CA GLY A 47 -4.94 3.88 -7.74
C GLY A 47 -4.33 2.48 -7.60
N VAL A 48 -4.12 1.78 -8.71
CA VAL A 48 -3.48 0.44 -8.71
C VAL A 48 -2.04 0.53 -8.22
N LEU A 49 -1.26 1.50 -8.69
CA LEU A 49 0.12 1.72 -8.24
C LEU A 49 0.19 2.05 -6.74
N ALA A 50 -0.75 2.86 -6.24
CA ALA A 50 -0.84 3.18 -4.82
C ALA A 50 -1.10 1.94 -3.96
N ILE A 51 -2.05 1.07 -4.36
CA ILE A 51 -2.33 -0.18 -3.66
C ILE A 51 -1.09 -1.09 -3.68
N ALA A 52 -0.44 -1.23 -4.83
CA ALA A 52 0.79 -2.02 -4.95
C ALA A 52 1.90 -1.49 -4.02
N GLN A 53 2.02 -0.16 -3.88
CA GLN A 53 2.99 0.46 -3.00
C GLN A 53 2.74 0.16 -1.51
N VAL A 54 1.48 0.15 -1.08
CA VAL A 54 1.09 -0.27 0.28
C VAL A 54 1.49 -1.71 0.55
N ILE A 55 1.24 -2.61 -0.41
CA ILE A 55 1.60 -4.04 -0.29
C ILE A 55 3.12 -4.21 -0.17
N VAL A 56 3.91 -3.49 -0.98
CA VAL A 56 5.38 -3.51 -0.89
C VAL A 56 5.85 -3.07 0.50
N HIS A 57 5.29 -2.00 1.05
CA HIS A 57 5.64 -1.54 2.40
C HIS A 57 5.28 -2.55 3.48
N PHE A 58 4.07 -3.13 3.41
CA PHE A 58 3.62 -4.13 4.37
C PHE A 58 4.49 -5.39 4.33
N ARG A 59 4.94 -5.80 3.14
CA ARG A 59 5.76 -7.00 2.98
C ARG A 59 7.23 -6.80 3.36
N PHE A 60 7.87 -5.75 2.86
CA PHE A 60 9.32 -5.55 2.97
C PHE A 60 9.75 -4.71 4.17
N PHE A 61 8.93 -3.75 4.62
CA PHE A 61 9.28 -2.90 5.76
C PHE A 61 8.63 -3.40 7.04
N LEU A 62 7.32 -3.67 6.99
CA LEU A 62 6.57 -4.13 8.15
C LEU A 62 6.79 -5.62 8.47
N HIS A 63 7.53 -6.35 7.61
CA HIS A 63 7.86 -7.77 7.76
C HIS A 63 6.65 -8.60 8.22
N ILE A 64 5.48 -8.38 7.61
CA ILE A 64 4.32 -9.23 7.88
C ILE A 64 4.64 -10.62 7.36
N ASP A 65 4.98 -11.51 8.29
CA ASP A 65 5.12 -12.94 8.02
C ASP A 65 3.73 -13.58 8.01
N LEU A 66 3.30 -14.06 6.84
CA LEU A 66 2.13 -14.96 6.70
C LEU A 66 2.36 -16.35 7.33
N SER A 67 3.35 -16.46 8.22
CA SER A 67 3.67 -17.70 8.90
C SER A 67 2.60 -18.03 9.93
N ARG A 68 2.31 -19.33 10.09
CA ARG A 68 1.20 -19.83 10.90
C ARG A 68 1.26 -19.39 12.38
N GLN A 69 2.45 -18.99 12.83
CA GLN A 69 2.75 -18.54 14.19
C GLN A 69 2.39 -17.07 14.48
N LYS A 70 2.17 -16.22 13.45
CA LYS A 70 1.81 -14.79 13.60
C LYS A 70 0.41 -14.46 13.06
N ARG A 71 -0.52 -15.43 13.10
CA ARG A 71 -1.89 -15.24 12.56
C ARG A 71 -2.69 -14.20 13.34
N GLU A 72 -2.45 -14.07 14.64
CA GLU A 72 -3.11 -13.08 15.49
C GLU A 72 -2.73 -11.64 15.08
N ASP A 73 -1.44 -11.38 14.86
CA ASP A 73 -0.96 -10.09 14.34
C ASP A 73 -1.57 -9.77 12.96
N LEU A 74 -1.63 -10.77 12.08
CA LEU A 74 -2.24 -10.62 10.75
C LEU A 74 -3.74 -10.29 10.85
N GLN A 75 -4.46 -10.94 11.78
CA GLN A 75 -5.88 -10.66 12.03
C GLN A 75 -6.09 -9.25 12.57
N LEU A 76 -5.24 -8.78 13.48
CA LEU A 76 -5.28 -7.41 13.99
C LEU A 76 -5.07 -6.39 12.87
N ILE A 77 -4.05 -6.59 12.03
CA ILE A 77 -3.78 -5.70 10.89
C ILE A 77 -4.96 -5.69 9.91
N LEU A 78 -5.50 -6.85 9.57
CA LEU A 78 -6.66 -6.94 8.67
C LEU A 78 -7.89 -6.23 9.26
N PHE A 79 -8.12 -6.39 10.56
CA PHE A 79 -9.21 -5.73 11.26
C PHE A 79 -9.03 -4.21 11.29
N THR A 80 -7.82 -3.71 11.55
CA THR A 80 -7.52 -2.28 11.48
C THR A 80 -7.74 -1.73 10.08
N VAL A 81 -7.27 -2.43 9.03
CA VAL A 81 -7.49 -2.02 7.63
C VAL A 81 -8.98 -1.98 7.29
N LEU A 82 -9.75 -2.97 7.76
CA LEU A 82 -11.21 -3.01 7.56
C LEU A 82 -11.90 -1.80 8.20
N ILE A 83 -11.56 -1.46 9.45
CA ILE A 83 -12.11 -0.29 10.14
C ILE A 83 -11.77 0.98 9.36
N ILE A 84 -10.50 1.16 8.95
CA ILE A 84 -10.07 2.32 8.18
C ILE A 84 -10.86 2.43 6.86
N ALA A 85 -11.04 1.31 6.14
CA ALA A 85 -11.80 1.29 4.90
C ALA A 85 -13.26 1.72 5.11
N ILE A 86 -13.92 1.21 6.16
CA ILE A 86 -15.30 1.58 6.50
C ILE A 86 -15.38 3.06 6.88
N MET A 87 -14.45 3.55 7.71
CA MET A 87 -14.42 4.96 8.12
C MET A 87 -14.23 5.88 6.93
N VAL A 88 -13.23 5.64 6.08
CA VAL A 88 -12.93 6.49 4.91
C VAL A 88 -14.11 6.46 3.92
N ALA A 89 -14.61 5.28 3.57
CA ALA A 89 -15.74 5.15 2.65
C ALA A 89 -17.00 5.82 3.23
N GLY A 90 -17.28 5.61 4.51
CA GLY A 90 -18.40 6.23 5.22
C GLY A 90 -18.28 7.76 5.27
N THR A 91 -17.11 8.30 5.58
CA THR A 91 -16.87 9.74 5.61
C THR A 91 -17.04 10.37 4.23
N VAL A 92 -16.46 9.78 3.18
CA VAL A 92 -16.63 10.26 1.80
C VAL A 92 -18.10 10.22 1.38
N TRP A 93 -18.82 9.15 1.71
CA TRP A 93 -20.25 9.03 1.42
C TRP A 93 -21.10 10.09 2.13
N VAL A 94 -20.88 10.26 3.44
CA VAL A 94 -21.62 11.24 4.25
C VAL A 94 -21.36 12.65 3.76
N LEU A 95 -20.09 13.03 3.54
CA LEU A 95 -19.74 14.35 3.04
C LEU A 95 -20.30 14.62 1.64
N GLY A 96 -20.26 13.63 0.73
CA GLY A 96 -20.86 13.75 -0.59
C GLY A 96 -22.39 13.93 -0.53
N SER A 97 -23.07 13.18 0.34
CA SER A 97 -24.51 13.32 0.58
C SER A 97 -24.85 14.70 1.15
N LEU A 98 -24.08 15.20 2.13
CA LEU A 98 -24.27 16.51 2.72
C LEU A 98 -24.04 17.63 1.70
N MET A 99 -22.97 17.56 0.90
CA MET A 99 -22.68 18.51 -0.17
C MET A 99 -23.84 18.62 -1.16
N THR A 100 -24.44 17.48 -1.54
CA THR A 100 -25.57 17.42 -2.47
C THR A 100 -26.87 17.98 -1.87
N ARG A 101 -26.99 18.04 -0.53
CA ARG A 101 -28.17 18.56 0.17
C ARG A 101 -28.04 20.04 0.56
N MET A 102 -26.82 20.54 0.69
CA MET A 102 -26.52 21.92 1.11
C MET A 102 -26.27 22.87 -0.07
N MET A 103 -25.94 22.35 -1.26
CA MET A 103 -26.08 23.09 -2.52
C MET A 103 -27.51 22.98 -3.03
#